data_AF-A0A3L7UI40-F1
#
_entry.id   AF-A0A3L7UI40-F1
#
_cell.length_a   1.000
_cell.length_b   1.000
_cell.length_c   1.000
_cell.angle_alpha   90.00
_cell.angle_beta   90.00
_cell.angle_gamma   90.00
#
_symmetry.space_group_name_H-M   'P 1'
#
loop_
_entity.id
_entity.type
_entity.pdbx_description
1 polymer ?
#
loop_
_entity_poly.entity_id
_entity_poly.type
_entity_poly.pdbx_seq_one_letter_code
_entity_poly.pdbx_strand_id
1 'polypeptide(L)'
;MPIIDVHSRSSALSLTLIDDPMYNAHRMRLLPDSTDWSIYSPNVPIFRSDDGTKLSESWQLSFITCAAPYAPEIGQPASGELLQVRIHRVLAIARASGSCKITPKTGC
;
A
#
# COMPACT_ATOMS: atom_id res chain seq x y z
N MET A 1 -10.94 -11.31 1.51
CA MET A 1 -10.73 -10.77 2.87
C MET A 1 -9.61 -9.76 2.80
N PRO A 2 -9.74 -8.55 3.37
CA PRO A 2 -8.63 -7.60 3.34
C PRO A 2 -7.50 -8.15 4.20
N ILE A 3 -6.28 -8.16 3.67
CA ILE A 3 -5.06 -8.45 4.41
C ILE A 3 -4.89 -7.30 5.43
N ILE A 4 -5.26 -7.55 6.68
CA ILE A 4 -5.09 -6.58 7.76
C ILE A 4 -3.64 -6.70 8.23
N ASP A 5 -2.73 -5.98 7.57
CA ASP A 5 -1.34 -5.83 8.01
C ASP A 5 -1.26 -4.96 9.28
N VAL A 6 -0.15 -5.05 10.02
CA VAL A 6 0.14 -4.33 11.28
C VAL A 6 -0.17 -2.82 11.19
N HIS A 7 0.03 -2.20 10.03
CA HIS A 7 -0.28 -0.79 9.81
C HIS A 7 -1.76 -0.47 9.96
N SER A 8 -2.67 -1.38 9.60
CA SER A 8 -4.11 -1.16 9.77
C SER A 8 -4.57 -1.24 11.23
N ARG A 9 -3.76 -1.81 12.12
CA ARG A 9 -4.05 -1.90 13.56
C ARG A 9 -3.40 -0.77 14.36
N SER A 10 -2.31 -0.22 13.85
CA SER A 10 -1.52 0.82 14.52
C SER A 10 -1.77 2.24 13.98
N SER A 11 -2.53 2.37 12.90
CA SER A 11 -2.83 3.64 12.25
C SER A 11 -4.27 3.74 11.76
N ALA A 12 -4.68 4.95 11.37
CA ALA A 12 -5.96 5.20 10.72
C ALA A 12 -5.94 4.92 9.20
N LEU A 13 -4.90 4.25 8.67
CA LEU A 13 -4.75 3.96 7.24
C LEU A 13 -5.96 3.23 6.66
N SER A 14 -6.58 2.33 7.42
CA SER A 14 -7.76 1.60 6.95
C SER A 14 -8.90 2.55 6.55
N LEU A 15 -9.05 3.69 7.23
CA LEU A 15 -10.09 4.68 6.92
C LEU A 15 -9.86 5.39 5.59
N THR A 16 -8.61 5.48 5.11
CA THR A 16 -8.30 6.11 3.82
C THR A 16 -8.48 5.17 2.63
N LEU A 17 -8.73 3.88 2.90
CA LEU A 17 -8.90 2.83 1.90
C LEU A 17 -10.35 2.37 1.76
N ILE A 18 -11.21 2.74 2.71
CA ILE A 18 -12.64 2.44 2.66
C ILE A 18 -13.24 3.09 1.41
N ASP A 19 -14.07 2.32 0.70
CA ASP A 19 -14.77 2.72 -0.51
C ASP A 19 -13.91 3.14 -1.70
N ASP A 20 -12.58 2.92 -1.66
CA ASP A 20 -11.75 3.20 -2.84
C ASP A 20 -12.12 2.25 -4.00
N PRO A 21 -12.38 2.79 -5.21
CA PRO A 21 -12.75 1.98 -6.38
C PRO A 21 -11.73 0.89 -6.76
N MET A 22 -10.46 1.03 -6.34
CA MET A 22 -9.38 0.08 -6.59
C MET A 22 -9.78 -1.36 -6.28
N TYR A 23 -10.38 -1.59 -5.11
CA TYR A 23 -10.74 -2.96 -4.69
C TYR A 23 -11.80 -3.56 -5.59
N ASN A 24 -12.79 -2.78 -6.03
CA ASN A 24 -13.81 -3.27 -6.95
C ASN A 24 -13.22 -3.52 -8.34
N ALA A 25 -12.38 -2.61 -8.84
CA ALA A 25 -11.68 -2.75 -10.11
C ALA A 25 -10.79 -4.00 -10.15
N HIS A 26 -10.09 -4.32 -9.05
CA HIS A 26 -9.26 -5.52 -8.96
C HIS A 26 -10.08 -6.81 -8.87
N ARG A 27 -11.23 -6.80 -8.17
CA ARG A 27 -12.12 -7.98 -8.09
C ARG A 27 -12.72 -8.38 -9.45
N MET A 28 -12.88 -7.42 -10.37
CA MET A 28 -13.40 -7.69 -11.72
C MET A 28 -12.34 -8.26 -12.68
N ARG A 29 -11.07 -8.36 -12.27
CA ARG A 29 -10.01 -8.89 -13.12
C ARG A 29 -10.04 -10.42 -13.14
N LEU A 30 -9.72 -10.98 -14.30
CA LEU A 30 -9.64 -12.43 -14.50
C LEU A 30 -8.34 -13.02 -13.92
N LEU A 31 -7.26 -12.25 -13.97
CA LEU A 31 -5.96 -12.62 -13.41
C LEU A 31 -5.72 -11.87 -12.09
N PRO A 32 -5.03 -12.46 -11.12
CA PRO A 32 -4.67 -11.82 -9.85
C PRO A 32 -3.45 -10.91 -10.00
N ASP A 33 -3.29 -10.30 -11.16
CA ASP A 33 -2.20 -9.39 -11.47
C ASP A 33 -2.43 -8.01 -10.87
N SER A 34 -3.67 -7.61 -10.59
CA SER A 34 -4.02 -6.24 -10.17
C SER A 34 -3.59 -5.18 -11.20
N THR A 35 -3.81 -3.89 -10.90
CA THR A 35 -3.40 -2.78 -11.77
C THR A 35 -2.29 -1.94 -11.12
N ASP A 36 -1.81 -0.92 -11.82
CA ASP A 36 -0.90 0.11 -11.30
C ASP A 36 -1.60 1.13 -10.38
N TRP A 37 -2.89 0.95 -10.08
CA TRP A 37 -3.64 1.83 -9.19
C TRP A 37 -2.93 2.00 -7.85
N SER A 38 -2.75 3.25 -7.46
CA SER A 38 -2.02 3.65 -6.26
C SER A 38 -2.82 4.71 -5.53
N ILE A 39 -3.06 4.51 -4.23
CA ILE A 39 -3.76 5.45 -3.36
C ILE A 39 -2.72 6.18 -2.53
N TYR A 40 -2.68 7.50 -2.63
CA TYR A 40 -1.87 8.34 -1.76
C TYR A 40 -2.70 8.82 -0.57
N SER A 41 -2.26 8.51 0.64
CA SER A 41 -2.91 8.86 1.90
C SER A 41 -1.97 9.74 2.74
N PRO A 42 -2.11 11.08 2.66
CA PRO A 42 -1.26 11.99 3.42
C PRO A 42 -1.64 12.06 4.90
N ASN A 43 -0.66 12.35 5.75
CA ASN A 43 -0.84 12.73 7.17
C ASN A 43 -1.68 11.73 8.00
N VAL A 44 -1.55 10.43 7.74
CA VAL A 44 -2.26 9.38 8.46
C VAL A 44 -1.72 9.29 9.89
N PRO A 45 -2.59 9.40 10.91
CA PRO A 45 -2.16 9.31 12.30
C PRO A 45 -1.79 7.87 12.68
N ILE A 46 -0.60 7.73 13.27
CA ILE A 46 -0.09 6.52 13.92
C ILE A 46 -0.29 6.69 15.43
N PHE A 47 -1.01 5.75 16.05
CA PHE A 47 -1.36 5.82 17.47
C PHE A 47 -0.89 4.58 18.27
N ARG A 48 -0.23 3.62 17.61
CA ARG A 48 0.48 2.52 18.26
C ARG A 48 1.87 2.32 17.66
N SER A 49 2.80 1.83 18.48
CA SER A 49 4.09 1.31 18.03
C SER A 49 3.97 -0.11 17.46
N ASP A 50 5.07 -0.61 16.90
CA ASP A 50 5.14 -1.92 16.24
C ASP A 50 4.89 -3.09 17.20
N ASP A 51 5.20 -2.92 18.50
CA ASP A 51 4.89 -3.87 19.59
C ASP A 51 3.42 -3.82 20.03
N GLY A 52 2.62 -2.93 19.44
CA GLY A 52 1.20 -2.72 19.78
C GLY A 52 0.96 -1.77 20.95
N THR A 53 2.00 -1.21 21.58
CA THR A 53 1.86 -0.25 22.68
C THR A 53 1.18 1.03 22.19
N LYS A 54 0.22 1.55 22.97
CA LYS A 54 -0.48 2.80 22.64
C LYS A 54 0.45 3.99 22.88
N LEU A 55 0.58 4.87 21.89
CA LEU A 55 1.39 6.09 22.00
C LEU A 55 0.64 7.17 22.80
N SER A 56 1.38 7.97 23.56
CA SER A 56 0.84 9.13 24.29
C SER A 56 0.41 10.23 23.34
N GLU A 57 1.17 10.44 22.27
CA GLU A 57 0.85 11.38 21.19
C GLU A 57 0.90 10.64 19.84
N SER A 58 -0.07 10.95 18.97
CA SER A 58 -0.05 10.42 17.61
C SER A 58 0.90 11.22 16.74
N TRP A 59 1.71 10.53 15.94
CA TRP A 59 2.52 11.16 14.90
C TRP A 59 1.95 10.82 13.52
N GLN A 60 2.34 11.58 12.50
CA GLN A 60 1.76 11.48 11.17
C GLN A 60 2.74 10.85 10.17
N LEU A 61 2.24 9.97 9.32
CA LEU A 61 2.97 9.39 8.21
C LEU A 61 2.12 9.43 6.93
N SER A 62 2.75 9.63 5.78
CA SER A 62 2.08 9.50 4.49
C SER A 62 2.26 8.08 3.95
N PHE A 63 1.19 7.48 3.43
CA PHE A 63 1.20 6.14 2.84
C PHE A 63 0.93 6.20 1.33
N ILE A 64 1.57 5.30 0.59
CA ILE A 64 1.21 5.00 -0.80
C ILE A 64 0.82 3.52 -0.83
N THR A 65 -0.45 3.25 -1.09
CA THR A 65 -0.99 1.89 -1.15
C THR A 65 -1.12 1.45 -2.60
N CYS A 66 -0.43 0.38 -2.98
CA CYS A 66 -0.56 -0.28 -4.27
C CYS A 66 -0.65 -1.79 -4.09
N ALA A 67 -1.49 -2.47 -4.88
CA ALA A 67 -1.59 -3.92 -4.81
C ALA A 67 -0.36 -4.58 -5.45
N ALA A 68 0.22 -5.59 -4.80
CA ALA A 68 1.28 -6.42 -5.38
C ALA A 68 0.67 -7.47 -6.33
N PRO A 69 1.34 -7.82 -7.44
CA PRO A 69 0.90 -8.92 -8.29
C PRO A 69 1.05 -10.25 -7.54
N TYR A 70 0.07 -11.16 -7.66
CA TYR A 70 0.16 -12.47 -7.00
C TYR A 70 1.13 -13.41 -7.73
N ALA A 71 2.40 -13.36 -7.32
CA ALA A 71 3.50 -14.08 -7.96
C ALA A 71 3.29 -15.60 -8.11
N PRO A 72 2.68 -16.33 -7.15
CA PRO A 72 2.46 -17.78 -7.31
C PRO A 72 1.58 -18.16 -8.51
N GLU A 73 0.66 -17.30 -8.92
CA GLU A 73 -0.25 -17.59 -10.05
C GLU A 73 0.24 -16.97 -11.36
N ILE A 74 0.87 -15.80 -11.29
CA ILE A 74 1.38 -15.08 -12.48
C ILE A 74 2.73 -15.65 -12.96
N GLY A 75 3.55 -16.16 -12.04
CA GLY A 75 4.88 -16.65 -12.32
C GLY A 75 5.90 -15.55 -12.64
N GLN A 76 7.12 -15.99 -12.95
CA GLN A 76 8.23 -15.13 -13.38
C GLN A 76 8.49 -15.35 -14.89
N PRO A 77 8.93 -14.32 -15.65
CA PRO A 77 9.32 -12.98 -15.19
C PRO A 77 8.16 -11.97 -15.03
N ALA A 78 6.95 -12.34 -15.47
CA ALA A 78 5.82 -11.41 -15.60
C ALA A 78 5.46 -10.68 -14.29
N SER A 79 5.47 -11.36 -13.14
CA SER A 79 5.20 -10.70 -11.85
C SER A 79 6.28 -9.68 -11.46
N GLY A 80 7.54 -9.93 -11.81
CA GLY A 80 8.64 -8.98 -11.61
C GLY A 80 8.49 -7.73 -12.49
N GLU A 81 8.13 -7.91 -13.75
CA GLU A 81 7.89 -6.80 -14.69
C GLU A 81 6.72 -5.91 -14.23
N LEU A 82 5.62 -6.51 -13.80
CA LEU A 82 4.48 -5.79 -13.23
C LEU A 82 4.85 -5.03 -11.95
N LEU A 83 5.67 -5.63 -11.10
CA LEU A 83 6.14 -4.98 -9.87
C LEU A 83 7.04 -3.78 -10.19
N GLN A 84 7.90 -3.89 -11.20
CA GLN A 84 8.78 -2.79 -11.63
C GLN A 84 7.97 -1.57 -12.08
N VAL A 85 6.93 -1.77 -12.90
CA VAL A 85 6.02 -0.68 -13.32
C VAL A 85 5.39 0.01 -12.11
N ARG A 86 4.97 -0.77 -11.10
CA ARG A 86 4.36 -0.23 -9.87
C ARG A 86 5.35 0.55 -9.02
N ILE A 87 6.57 0.04 -8.87
CA ILE A 87 7.63 0.75 -8.14
C ILE A 87 7.87 2.11 -8.80
N HIS A 88 7.96 2.19 -10.12
CA HIS A 88 8.13 3.47 -10.82
C HIS A 88 6.98 4.44 -10.52
N ARG A 89 5.74 3.96 -10.51
CA ARG A 89 4.57 4.78 -10.19
C ARG A 89 4.58 5.26 -8.73
N VAL A 90 4.90 4.38 -7.78
CA VAL A 90 5.01 4.74 -6.35
C VAL A 90 6.09 5.81 -6.14
N LEU A 91 7.25 5.66 -6.77
CA LEU A 91 8.33 6.64 -6.70
C LEU A 91 7.94 7.98 -7.33
N ALA A 92 7.20 7.97 -8.44
CA ALA A 92 6.70 9.18 -9.06
C ALA A 92 5.72 9.93 -8.14
N ILE A 93 4.80 9.21 -7.48
CA ILE A 93 3.88 9.79 -6.50
C ILE A 93 4.64 10.36 -5.31
N ALA A 94 5.58 9.62 -4.74
CA ALA A 94 6.37 10.06 -3.59
C ALA A 94 7.20 11.33 -3.90
N ARG A 95 7.74 11.42 -5.12
CA ARG A 95 8.45 12.62 -5.58
C ARG A 95 7.48 13.81 -5.72
N ALA A 96 6.30 13.59 -6.29
CA ALA A 96 5.30 14.64 -6.45
C ALA A 96 4.73 15.12 -5.09
N SER A 97 4.67 14.26 -4.08
CA SER A 97 4.21 14.60 -2.73
C SER A 97 5.28 15.27 -1.85
N GLY A 98 6.52 15.42 -2.33
CA GLY A 98 7.61 16.02 -1.56
C GLY A 98 8.22 15.11 -0.50
N SER A 99 8.03 13.79 -0.60
CA SER A 99 8.58 12.83 0.35
C SER A 99 10.10 12.71 0.20
N CYS A 100 10.84 12.99 1.27
CA CYS A 100 12.31 12.91 1.30
C CYS A 100 12.84 11.49 1.62
N LYS A 101 12.02 10.66 2.28
CA LYS A 101 12.37 9.30 2.69
C LYS A 101 11.21 8.35 2.44
N ILE A 102 11.49 7.20 1.84
CA ILE A 102 10.52 6.15 1.53
C ILE A 102 11.04 4.85 2.13
N THR A 103 10.19 4.14 2.89
CA THR A 103 10.50 2.84 3.47
C THR A 103 9.54 1.80 2.86
N PRO A 104 10.01 0.90 2.00
CA PRO A 104 9.15 -0.13 1.43
C PRO A 104 8.83 -1.18 2.49
N LYS A 105 7.58 -1.66 2.47
CA LYS A 105 7.19 -2.91 3.10
C LYS A 105 6.57 -3.80 2.04
N THR A 106 7.39 -4.63 1.42
CA THR A 106 6.95 -5.62 0.45
C THR A 106 6.60 -6.90 1.19
N GLY A 107 5.42 -7.47 0.91
CA GLY A 107 4.97 -8.75 1.47
C GLY A 107 5.66 -9.95 0.81
N CYS A 108 6.99 -10.02 0.94
CA CYS A 108 7.79 -11.20 0.61
C CYS A 108 7.89 -12.10 1.85
#